data_AF-A0A2V8F902-F1
#
_entry.id   AF-A0A2V8F902-F1
#
_cell.length_a   1.000
_cell.length_b   1.000
_cell.length_c   1.000
_cell.angle_alpha   90.00
_cell.angle_beta   90.00
_cell.angle_gamma   90.00
#
_symmetry.space_group_name_H-M   'P 1'
#
loop_
_entity.id
_entity.type
_entity.pdbx_description
1 polymer ?
#
loop_
_entity_poly.entity_id
_entity_poly.type
_entity_poly.pdbx_seq_one_letter_code
_entity_poly.pdbx_strand_id
1 'polypeptide(L)' 'MAAELHIFAVPGIPDITPGAELGALLAEAVTRAGLAIDAGDVFVIAQKIVSKAEGALVRLDEVVPSPLAEQWAAAHGKDS' A
#
# COMPACT_ATOMS: atom_id res chain seq x y z
N MET A 1 13.49 -17.16 29.83
CA MET A 1 13.26 -17.73 28.48
C MET A 1 13.54 -16.63 27.48
N ALA A 2 14.25 -16.93 26.39
CA ALA A 2 14.47 -15.97 25.31
C ALA A 2 13.27 -16.04 24.35
N ALA A 3 12.74 -14.90 23.95
CA ALA A 3 11.73 -14.81 22.89
C ALA A 3 12.46 -14.61 21.55
N GLU A 4 11.93 -15.23 20.49
CA GLU A 4 12.45 -15.10 19.13
C GLU A 4 11.44 -14.33 18.26
N LEU A 5 11.96 -13.54 17.31
CA LEU A 5 11.16 -12.76 16.37
C LEU A 5 11.64 -13.05 14.95
N HIS A 6 10.70 -13.47 14.10
CA HIS A 6 10.93 -13.76 12.69
C HIS A 6 10.17 -12.73 11.85
N ILE A 7 10.86 -12.10 10.89
CA ILE A 7 10.26 -11.14 9.96
C ILE A 7 10.78 -11.46 8.56
N PHE A 8 9.87 -11.66 7.62
CA PHE A 8 10.21 -11.91 6.23
C PHE A 8 9.22 -11.20 5.30
N ALA A 9 9.69 -10.86 4.10
CA ALA A 9 8.85 -10.26 3.07
C ALA A 9 8.08 -11.35 2.31
N VAL A 10 6.84 -11.05 1.90
CA VAL A 10 6.07 -11.90 0.99
C VAL A 10 6.41 -11.51 -0.45
N PRO A 11 7.10 -12.36 -1.23
CA PRO A 11 7.48 -12.04 -2.60
C PRO A 11 6.31 -12.23 -3.58
N GLY A 12 6.45 -11.71 -4.80
CA GLY A 12 5.53 -12.02 -5.89
C GLY A 12 4.11 -11.46 -5.74
N ILE A 13 3.95 -10.38 -4.97
CA ILE A 13 2.72 -9.59 -4.93
C ILE A 13 2.66 -8.75 -6.22
N PRO A 14 1.57 -8.83 -7.01
CA PRO A 14 1.43 -8.06 -8.24
C PRO A 14 1.18 -6.57 -7.96
N ASP A 15 1.20 -5.75 -9.01
CA ASP A 15 0.71 -4.38 -8.91
C ASP A 15 -0.77 -4.35 -8.52
N ILE A 16 -1.10 -3.54 -7.52
CA ILE A 16 -2.48 -3.38 -7.04
C ILE A 16 -3.21 -2.32 -7.85
N THR A 17 -4.41 -2.67 -8.30
CA THR A 17 -5.34 -1.81 -9.03
C THR A 17 -6.59 -1.53 -8.19
N PRO A 18 -7.36 -0.46 -8.50
CA PRO A 18 -8.66 -0.22 -7.87
C PRO A 18 -9.58 -1.43 -7.94
N GLY A 19 -10.24 -1.75 -6.83
CA GLY A 19 -11.15 -2.89 -6.68
C GLY A 19 -10.45 -4.24 -6.47
N ALA A 20 -9.13 -4.27 -6.30
CA ALA A 20 -8.41 -5.51 -6.03
C ALA A 20 -8.79 -6.10 -4.66
N GLU A 21 -9.12 -7.39 -4.64
CA GLU A 21 -9.34 -8.17 -3.42
C GLU A 21 -7.99 -8.47 -2.73
N LEU A 22 -7.50 -7.48 -1.98
CA LEU A 22 -6.14 -7.48 -1.43
C LEU A 22 -5.87 -8.71 -0.54
N GLY A 23 -6.84 -9.14 0.27
CA GLY A 23 -6.71 -10.33 1.12
C GLY A 23 -6.47 -11.61 0.30
N ALA A 24 -7.21 -11.81 -0.79
CA ALA A 24 -7.04 -12.97 -1.66
C ALA A 24 -5.67 -12.94 -2.36
N LEU A 25 -5.26 -11.79 -2.89
CA LEU A 25 -3.97 -11.63 -3.57
C LEU A 25 -2.78 -11.93 -2.64
N LEU A 26 -2.85 -11.47 -1.38
CA LEU A 26 -1.80 -11.72 -0.39
C LEU A 26 -1.77 -13.19 0.03
N ALA A 27 -2.93 -13.83 0.25
CA ALA A 27 -3.01 -15.24 0.58
C ALA A 27 -2.44 -16.13 -0.55
N GLU A 28 -2.73 -15.80 -1.79
CA GLU A 28 -2.13 -16.48 -2.94
C GLU A 28 -0.61 -16.27 -3.03
N ALA A 29 -0.12 -15.06 -2.78
CA ALA A 29 1.31 -14.77 -2.81
C ALA A 29 2.08 -15.56 -1.74
N VAL A 30 1.55 -15.63 -0.52
CA VAL A 30 2.10 -16.48 0.56
C VAL A 30 2.13 -17.94 0.14
N THR A 31 1.01 -18.45 -0.40
CA THR A 31 0.91 -19.85 -0.84
C THR A 31 1.95 -20.16 -1.93
N ARG A 32 2.10 -19.29 -2.94
CA ARG A 32 3.11 -19.44 -3.99
C ARG A 32 4.55 -19.39 -3.47
N ALA A 33 4.79 -18.59 -2.44
CA ALA A 33 6.09 -18.46 -1.79
C ALA A 33 6.43 -19.65 -0.89
N GLY A 34 5.49 -20.59 -0.65
CA GLY A 34 5.70 -21.72 0.25
C GLY A 34 5.84 -21.29 1.72
N LEU A 35 5.31 -20.12 2.08
CA LEU A 35 5.35 -19.61 3.45
C LEU A 35 4.19 -20.22 4.26
N ALA A 36 4.49 -20.65 5.49
CA ALA A 36 3.47 -21.06 6.45
C ALA A 36 2.97 -19.82 7.22
N ILE A 37 1.68 -19.77 7.51
CA ILE A 37 1.05 -18.76 8.36
C ILE A 37 0.36 -19.51 9.50
N ASP A 38 0.68 -19.14 10.74
CA ASP A 38 0.09 -19.71 11.93
C ASP A 38 -0.80 -18.70 12.67
N ALA A 39 -1.64 -19.21 13.55
CA ALA A 39 -2.48 -18.37 14.39
C ALA A 39 -1.61 -17.50 15.32
N GLY A 40 -1.77 -16.19 15.21
CA GLY A 40 -0.97 -15.21 15.96
C GLY A 40 0.04 -14.45 15.09
N ASP A 41 0.27 -14.89 13.85
CA ASP A 41 1.10 -14.14 12.90
C ASP A 41 0.46 -12.80 12.52
N VAL A 42 1.32 -11.82 12.24
CA VAL A 42 0.91 -10.45 11.95
C VAL A 42 1.30 -10.08 10.52
N PHE A 43 0.31 -9.64 9.75
CA PHE A 43 0.53 -9.04 8.43
C PHE A 43 0.76 -7.54 8.56
N VAL A 44 1.94 -7.08 8.12
CA VAL A 44 2.25 -5.66 8.03
C VAL A 44 2.15 -5.23 6.58
N ILE A 45 1.17 -4.38 6.28
CA ILE A 45 0.88 -3.93 4.91
C ILE A 45 1.12 -2.43 4.81
N ALA A 46 1.87 -2.00 3.78
CA ALA A 46 2.03 -0.59 3.49
C ALA A 46 0.71 0.02 3.01
N GLN A 47 0.34 1.19 3.57
CA GLN A 47 -0.92 1.86 3.24
C GLN A 47 -1.10 2.14 1.74
N LYS A 48 -0.01 2.33 0.97
CA LYS A 48 -0.07 2.60 -0.47
C LYS A 48 -0.88 1.55 -1.25
N ILE A 49 -0.74 0.26 -0.93
CA ILE A 49 -1.46 -0.80 -1.66
C ILE A 49 -2.92 -0.90 -1.22
N VAL A 50 -3.22 -0.54 0.03
CA VAL A 50 -4.59 -0.43 0.54
C VAL A 50 -5.32 0.70 -0.19
N SER A 51 -4.72 1.90 -0.25
CA SER A 51 -5.33 3.03 -0.96
C SER A 51 -5.49 2.79 -2.47
N LYS A 52 -4.59 2.03 -3.10
CA LYS A 52 -4.79 1.59 -4.49
C LYS A 52 -6.01 0.68 -4.63
N ALA A 53 -6.16 -0.33 -3.78
CA ALA A 53 -7.29 -1.25 -3.79
C ALA A 53 -8.62 -0.52 -3.53
N GLU A 54 -8.63 0.43 -2.60
CA GLU A 54 -9.79 1.27 -2.27
C GLU A 54 -10.13 2.32 -3.34
N GLY A 55 -9.32 2.44 -4.40
CA GLY A 55 -9.55 3.41 -5.47
C GLY A 55 -9.24 4.87 -5.09
N ALA A 56 -8.44 5.11 -4.06
CA ALA A 56 -8.00 6.43 -3.62
C ALA A 56 -6.86 7.00 -4.50
N LEU A 57 -6.98 6.85 -5.82
CA LEU A 57 -6.06 7.40 -6.81
C LEU A 57 -6.73 8.61 -7.47
N VAL A 58 -5.99 9.72 -7.55
CA VAL A 58 -6.41 10.92 -8.28
C VAL A 58 -5.35 11.26 -9.31
N ARG A 59 -5.78 11.71 -10.49
CA ARG A 59 -4.87 12.24 -11.49
C ARG A 59 -4.58 13.69 -11.19
N LEU A 60 -3.30 14.06 -11.15
CA LEU A 60 -2.90 15.41 -10.76
C LEU A 60 -3.45 16.47 -11.73
N ASP A 61 -3.55 16.15 -13.02
CA ASP A 61 -4.10 17.06 -14.05
C ASP A 61 -5.63 17.24 -13.99
N GLU A 62 -6.32 16.50 -13.12
CA GLU A 62 -7.75 16.67 -12.84
C GLU A 62 -8.00 17.56 -11.60
N VAL A 63 -6.95 17.98 -10.90
CA VAL A 63 -7.04 18.81 -9.69
C VAL A 63 -6.93 20.29 -10.08
N VAL A 64 -7.93 21.10 -9.71
CA VAL A 64 -7.86 22.57 -9.82
C VAL A 64 -7.42 23.13 -8.46
N PRO A 65 -6.23 23.75 -8.35
CA PRO A 65 -5.76 24.32 -7.10
C PRO A 65 -6.68 25.42 -6.59
N SER A 66 -6.85 25.47 -5.27
CA SER A 66 -7.38 26.68 -4.63
C SER A 66 -6.29 27.76 -4.55
N PRO A 67 -6.66 29.04 -4.38
CA PRO A 67 -5.67 30.10 -4.16
C PRO A 67 -4.71 29.84 -3.00
N LEU A 68 -5.15 29.13 -1.95
CA LEU A 68 -4.29 28.73 -0.84
C LEU A 68 -3.27 27.67 -1.27
N ALA A 69 -3.69 26.69 -2.07
CA ALA A 69 -2.82 25.63 -2.58
C ALA A 69 -1.73 26.18 -3.49
N GLU A 70 -2.05 27.16 -4.35
CA GLU A 70 -1.06 27.85 -5.19
C GLU A 70 0.02 28.56 -4.36
N GLN A 71 -0.38 29.27 -3.30
CA GLN A 71 0.57 29.95 -2.41
C GLN A 71 1.51 28.94 -1.72
N TRP A 72 0.97 27.81 -1.28
CA TRP A 72 1.75 26.73 -0.67
C TRP A 72 2.70 26.07 -1.67
N ALA A 73 2.23 25.82 -2.88
CA ALA A 73 3.03 25.23 -3.94
C ALA A 73 4.25 26.11 -4.27
N ALA A 74 4.05 27.42 -4.41
CA ALA A 74 5.13 28.38 -4.61
C ALA A 74 6.13 28.42 -3.43
N ALA A 75 5.63 28.38 -2.18
CA ALA A 75 6.46 28.43 -0.98
C ALA A 75 7.31 27.15 -0.76
N HIS A 76 6.82 26.00 -1.24
CA HIS A 76 7.42 24.68 -0.97
C HIS A 76 7.95 23.97 -2.21
N GLY A 77 7.91 24.60 -3.39
CA GLY A 77 8.37 24.01 -4.65
C GLY A 77 7.57 22.75 -5.01
N LYS A 78 6.24 22.83 -4.96
CA LYS A 78 5.32 21.76 -5.34
C LYS A 78 4.55 22.12 -6.60
N ASP A 79 3.90 21.13 -7.19
CA ASP A 79 3.00 21.32 -8.31
C ASP A 79 1.80 22.18 -7.89
N SER A 80 1.41 23.11 -8.78
CA SER A 80 0.19 23.92 -8.72
C SER A 80 -0.58 23.69 -10.00
#